data_AF-A0A3S8YD64-F1
#
_entry.id   AF-A0A3S8YD64-F1
#
_cell.length_a   1.000
_cell.length_b   1.000
_cell.length_c   1.000
_cell.angle_alpha   90.00
_cell.angle_beta   90.00
_cell.angle_gamma   90.00
#
_symmetry.space_group_name_H-M   'P 1'
#
loop_
_entity.id
_entity.type
_entity.pdbx_description
1 polymer ?
#
loop_
_entity_poly.entity_id
_entity_poly.type
_entity_poly.pdbx_seq_one_letter_code
_entity_poly.pdbx_strand_id
1 'polypeptide(L)'
;MEVIDQVEDLGRKLSSKLSAWNPDAVVICIADVSPSGNRMAAPRHRLMIEGALGYVCRDHKIQQVAYRNGKEVGEALGLSKADALARGKALDSKRSAAAAAALTALPAASTTDPNPL
;
A
#
# COMPACT_ATOMS: atom_id res chain seq x y z
N MET A 1 8.66 -24.75 -6.92
CA MET A 1 7.76 -23.94 -6.07
C MET A 1 6.82 -23.21 -6.99
N GLU A 2 5.56 -23.61 -6.98
CA GLU A 2 4.56 -23.00 -7.85
C GLU A 2 4.26 -21.57 -7.40
N VAL A 3 3.72 -20.75 -8.29
CA VAL A 3 3.38 -19.35 -7.97
C VAL A 3 2.34 -19.30 -6.85
N ILE A 4 1.44 -20.28 -6.79
CA ILE A 4 0.43 -20.36 -5.74
C ILE A 4 1.07 -20.55 -4.35
N ASP A 5 2.09 -21.40 -4.23
CA ASP A 5 2.82 -21.62 -2.97
C ASP A 5 3.47 -20.32 -2.47
N GLN A 6 3.99 -19.50 -3.39
CA GLN A 6 4.63 -18.22 -3.07
C GLN A 6 3.60 -17.18 -2.60
N VAL A 7 2.42 -17.18 -3.21
CA VAL A 7 1.32 -16.28 -2.84
C VAL A 7 0.78 -16.66 -1.45
N GLU A 8 0.64 -17.96 -1.16
CA GLU A 8 0.26 -18.43 0.18
C GLU A 8 1.30 -18.07 1.25
N ASP A 9 2.58 -18.27 0.95
CA ASP A 9 3.66 -17.92 1.87
C ASP A 9 3.72 -16.41 2.13
N LEU A 10 3.52 -15.59 1.11
CA LEU A 10 3.36 -14.14 1.25
C LEU A 10 2.18 -13.80 2.16
N GLY A 11 1.04 -14.46 1.96
CA GLY A 11 -0.15 -14.29 2.80
C GLY A 11 0.11 -14.63 4.27
N ARG A 12 0.79 -15.76 4.54
CA ARG A 12 1.19 -16.16 5.90
C ARG A 12 2.12 -15.13 6.55
N LYS A 13 3.13 -14.64 5.82
CA LYS A 13 4.06 -13.62 6.31
C LYS A 13 3.36 -12.29 6.60
N LEU A 14 2.44 -11.86 5.74
CA LEU A 14 1.65 -10.66 5.99
C LEU A 14 0.75 -10.83 7.21
N SER A 15 0.03 -11.94 7.29
CA SER A 15 -0.87 -12.26 8.41
C SER A 15 -0.13 -12.19 9.76
N SER A 16 1.06 -12.81 9.85
CA SER A 16 1.90 -12.73 11.04
C SER A 16 2.30 -11.30 11.43
N LYS A 17 2.56 -10.43 10.45
CA LYS A 17 2.88 -9.01 10.71
C LYS A 17 1.66 -8.21 11.13
N LEU A 18 0.52 -8.40 10.49
CA LEU A 18 -0.71 -7.70 10.83
C LEU A 18 -1.19 -8.07 12.24
N SER A 19 -1.06 -9.34 12.66
CA SER A 19 -1.34 -9.74 14.05
C SER A 19 -0.45 -9.00 15.06
N ALA A 20 0.82 -8.74 14.70
CA ALA A 20 1.77 -8.11 15.60
C ALA A 20 1.62 -6.58 15.65
N TRP A 21 1.25 -5.94 14.54
CA TRP A 21 1.16 -4.48 14.43
C TRP A 21 -0.25 -3.93 14.65
N ASN A 22 -1.28 -4.72 14.37
CA ASN A 22 -2.69 -4.36 14.45
C ASN A 22 -2.99 -2.96 13.84
N PRO A 23 -2.70 -2.74 12.54
CA PRO A 23 -2.85 -1.43 11.93
C PRO A 23 -4.32 -1.07 11.68
N ASP A 24 -4.68 0.20 11.88
CA ASP A 24 -6.01 0.73 11.59
C ASP A 24 -6.29 0.82 10.07
N ALA A 25 -5.23 1.05 9.29
CA ALA A 25 -5.30 1.22 7.85
C ALA A 25 -4.13 0.57 7.12
N VAL A 26 -4.39 0.07 5.91
CA VAL A 26 -3.40 -0.51 5.00
C VAL A 26 -3.60 0.05 3.60
N VAL A 27 -2.48 0.44 2.96
CA VAL A 27 -2.48 0.84 1.54
C VAL A 27 -1.65 -0.16 0.75
N ILE A 28 -2.27 -0.82 -0.21
CA ILE A 28 -1.65 -1.75 -1.14
C ILE A 28 -1.25 -0.98 -2.41
N CYS A 29 0.05 -0.84 -2.63
CA CYS A 29 0.56 -0.18 -3.82
C CYS A 29 0.32 -1.06 -5.06
N ILE A 30 -0.34 -0.49 -6.06
CA ILE A 30 -0.51 -1.13 -7.37
C ILE A 30 0.34 -0.36 -8.40
N ALA A 31 0.98 -1.05 -9.34
CA ALA A 31 1.71 -0.40 -10.42
C ALA A 31 0.78 0.33 -11.40
N ASP A 32 1.26 1.48 -11.91
CA ASP A 32 0.52 2.38 -12.81
C ASP A 32 0.22 1.78 -14.18
N VAL A 33 1.04 0.80 -14.63
CA VAL A 33 0.90 0.15 -15.93
C VAL A 33 1.15 -1.36 -15.83
N SER A 34 0.60 -2.12 -16.77
CA SER A 34 0.85 -3.56 -16.88
C SER A 34 2.31 -3.84 -17.26
N PRO A 35 2.97 -4.86 -16.67
CA PRO A 35 4.35 -5.21 -17.02
C PRO A 35 4.47 -5.61 -18.50
N SER A 36 5.43 -5.01 -19.21
CA SER A 36 5.60 -5.19 -20.66
C SER A 36 6.38 -6.44 -21.08
N GLY A 37 7.09 -7.11 -20.16
CA GLY A 37 8.03 -8.21 -20.47
C GLY A 37 7.42 -9.59 -20.65
N ASN A 38 6.21 -9.85 -20.15
CA ASN A 38 5.45 -11.08 -20.40
C ASN A 38 3.96 -10.77 -20.28
N ARG A 39 3.32 -10.51 -21.42
CA ARG A 39 1.97 -9.91 -21.51
C ARG A 39 0.85 -10.74 -20.87
N MET A 40 1.09 -12.00 -20.48
CA MET A 40 0.07 -12.87 -19.90
C MET A 40 0.38 -13.30 -18.46
N ALA A 41 1.59 -13.78 -18.17
CA ALA A 41 1.89 -14.35 -16.84
C ALA A 41 2.13 -13.28 -15.78
N ALA A 42 2.87 -12.21 -16.11
CA ALA A 42 3.24 -11.18 -15.15
C ALA A 42 2.01 -10.39 -14.62
N PRO A 43 1.05 -9.97 -15.47
CA PRO A 43 -0.21 -9.39 -14.98
C PRO A 43 -1.00 -10.36 -14.08
N ARG A 44 -1.07 -11.65 -14.45
CA ARG A 44 -1.79 -12.67 -13.66
C ARG A 44 -1.19 -12.85 -12.27
N HIS A 45 0.13 -13.02 -12.17
CA HIS A 45 0.80 -13.18 -10.88
C HIS A 45 0.61 -11.95 -10.00
N ARG A 46 0.64 -10.76 -10.59
CA ARG A 46 0.40 -9.52 -9.87
C ARG A 46 -1.01 -9.44 -9.29
N LEU A 47 -2.04 -9.78 -10.08
CA LEU A 47 -3.41 -9.84 -9.58
C LEU A 47 -3.58 -10.88 -8.47
N MET A 48 -2.89 -12.02 -8.55
CA MET A 48 -2.85 -13.01 -7.46
C MET A 48 -2.23 -12.45 -6.18
N ILE A 49 -1.11 -11.72 -6.30
CA ILE A 49 -0.46 -11.07 -5.16
C ILE A 49 -1.38 -10.01 -4.55
N GLU A 50 -1.90 -9.07 -5.35
CA GLU A 50 -2.79 -7.99 -4.88
C GLU A 50 -4.07 -8.53 -4.23
N GLY A 51 -4.64 -9.61 -4.80
CA GLY A 51 -5.79 -10.31 -4.23
C GLY A 51 -5.48 -10.99 -2.90
N ALA A 52 -4.32 -11.66 -2.78
CA ALA A 52 -3.91 -12.30 -1.54
C ALA A 52 -3.65 -11.28 -0.42
N LEU A 53 -3.00 -10.15 -0.74
CA LEU A 53 -2.79 -9.05 0.22
C LEU A 53 -4.13 -8.51 0.73
N GLY A 54 -5.09 -8.27 -0.17
CA GLY A 54 -6.43 -7.80 0.19
C GLY A 54 -7.22 -8.80 1.02
N TYR A 55 -7.16 -10.08 0.65
CA TYR A 55 -7.82 -11.16 1.39
C TYR A 55 -7.32 -11.20 2.84
N VAL A 56 -6.00 -11.18 3.05
CA VAL A 56 -5.41 -11.22 4.38
C VAL A 56 -5.80 -9.99 5.20
N CYS A 57 -5.82 -8.79 4.60
CA CYS A 57 -6.25 -7.58 5.32
C CYS A 57 -7.73 -7.68 5.77
N ARG A 58 -8.60 -8.26 4.93
CA ARG A 58 -10.01 -8.49 5.27
C ARG A 58 -10.19 -9.54 6.35
N ASP A 59 -9.41 -10.62 6.31
CA ASP A 59 -9.41 -11.67 7.34
C ASP A 59 -9.04 -11.09 8.72
N HIS A 60 -8.09 -10.15 8.73
CA HIS A 60 -7.71 -9.35 9.91
C HIS A 60 -8.71 -8.24 10.28
N LYS A 61 -9.83 -8.12 9.57
CA LYS A 61 -10.90 -7.13 9.81
C LYS A 61 -10.43 -5.67 9.79
N ILE A 62 -9.36 -5.38 9.06
CA ILE A 62 -8.86 -4.01 8.88
C ILE A 62 -9.91 -3.21 8.11
N GLN A 63 -10.37 -2.11 8.71
CA GLN A 63 -11.50 -1.34 8.17
C GLN A 63 -11.09 -0.52 6.95
N GLN A 64 -9.88 0.03 6.96
CA GLN A 64 -9.40 0.93 5.92
C GLN A 64 -8.33 0.25 5.07
N VAL A 65 -8.76 -0.46 4.03
CA VAL A 65 -7.84 -1.04 3.03
C VAL A 65 -8.03 -0.32 1.72
N ALA A 66 -6.98 0.35 1.24
CA ALA A 66 -6.99 1.06 -0.04
C ALA A 66 -5.98 0.47 -1.01
N TYR A 67 -6.31 0.52 -2.30
CA TYR A 67 -5.38 0.23 -3.39
C TYR A 67 -5.04 1.54 -4.06
N ARG A 68 -3.74 1.85 -4.21
CA ARG A 68 -3.31 3.10 -4.85
C ARG A 68 -2.12 2.91 -5.76
N ASN A 69 -2.19 3.47 -6.96
CA ASN A 69 -1.05 3.64 -7.84
C ASN A 69 -0.27 4.92 -7.52
N GLY A 70 0.86 5.14 -8.19
CA GLY A 70 1.72 6.29 -7.89
C GLY A 70 1.04 7.63 -8.18
N LYS A 71 0.16 7.68 -9.19
CA LYS A 71 -0.64 8.87 -9.49
C LYS A 71 -1.66 9.15 -8.38
N GLU A 72 -2.42 8.15 -7.96
CA GLU A 72 -3.43 8.25 -6.89
C GLU A 72 -2.83 8.57 -5.53
N VAL A 73 -1.57 8.14 -5.28
CA VAL A 73 -0.81 8.55 -4.08
C VAL A 73 -0.50 10.04 -4.14
N GLY A 74 -0.05 10.56 -5.29
CA GLY A 74 0.18 11.99 -5.47
C GLY A 74 -1.09 12.81 -5.23
N GLU A 75 -2.18 12.42 -5.88
CA GLU A 75 -3.49 13.08 -5.77
C GLU A 75 -4.00 13.11 -4.32
N ALA A 76 -3.89 11.99 -3.59
CA ALA A 76 -4.31 11.93 -2.19
C ALA A 76 -3.51 12.83 -1.25
N LEU A 77 -2.26 13.13 -1.60
CA LEU A 77 -1.41 14.03 -0.83
C LEU A 77 -1.47 15.49 -1.32
N GLY A 78 -2.22 15.78 -2.39
CA GLY A 78 -2.21 17.09 -3.04
C GLY A 78 -0.87 17.42 -3.72
N LEU A 79 -0.16 16.40 -4.23
CA LEU A 79 1.19 16.50 -4.79
C LEU A 79 1.30 15.89 -6.18
N SER A 80 2.40 16.18 -6.87
CA SER A 80 2.81 15.35 -8.00
C SER A 80 3.26 13.96 -7.50
N LYS A 81 3.18 12.94 -8.37
CA LYS A 81 3.72 11.60 -8.07
C LYS A 81 5.20 11.65 -7.66
N ALA A 82 6.00 12.49 -8.30
CA ALA A 82 7.42 12.61 -8.01
C ALA A 82 7.67 13.18 -6.61
N ASP A 83 6.92 14.20 -6.22
CA ASP A 83 7.04 14.83 -4.91
C ASP A 83 6.52 13.93 -3.78
N ALA A 84 5.43 13.19 -4.03
CA ALA A 84 4.95 12.18 -3.10
C ALA A 84 6.01 11.09 -2.86
N LEU A 85 6.66 10.62 -3.92
CA LEU A 85 7.74 9.64 -3.81
C LEU A 85 8.97 10.23 -3.08
N ALA A 86 9.29 11.50 -3.30
CA ALA A 86 10.36 12.19 -2.59
C ALA A 86 10.08 12.30 -1.09
N ARG A 87 8.83 12.62 -0.70
CA ARG A 87 8.39 12.58 0.71
C ARG A 87 8.51 11.18 1.30
N GLY A 88 8.06 10.15 0.58
CA GLY A 88 8.24 8.76 1.01
C GLY A 88 9.71 8.37 1.17
N LYS A 89 10.59 8.83 0.27
CA LYS A 89 12.04 8.59 0.33
C LYS A 89 12.69 9.23 1.57
N ALA A 90 12.16 10.36 2.04
CA ALA A 90 12.62 11.00 3.27
C ALA A 90 12.29 10.16 4.52
N LEU A 91 11.24 9.34 4.49
CA LEU A 91 10.83 8.46 5.58
C LEU A 91 11.50 7.08 5.52
N ASP A 92 11.46 6.45 4.33
CA ASP A 92 12.12 5.18 4.07
C ASP A 92 12.75 5.23 2.68
N SER A 93 14.07 5.41 2.65
CA SER A 93 14.84 5.49 1.41
C SER A 93 14.88 4.18 0.63
N LYS A 94 14.64 3.04 1.29
CA LYS A 94 14.61 1.70 0.68
C LYS A 94 13.22 1.33 0.16
N ARG A 95 12.17 1.91 0.75
CA ARG A 95 10.75 1.58 0.46
C ARG A 95 9.93 2.83 0.20
N SER A 96 10.51 3.78 -0.52
CA SER A 96 9.95 5.11 -0.74
C SER A 96 8.51 5.11 -1.24
N ALA A 97 8.16 4.22 -2.17
CA ALA A 97 6.80 4.10 -2.70
C ALA A 97 5.80 3.59 -1.65
N ALA A 98 6.20 2.61 -0.83
CA ALA A 98 5.34 2.10 0.25
C ALA A 98 5.17 3.13 1.36
N ALA A 99 6.25 3.85 1.71
CA ALA A 99 6.20 4.94 2.68
C ALA A 99 5.31 6.10 2.20
N ALA A 100 5.42 6.49 0.93
CA ALA A 100 4.55 7.51 0.33
C ALA A 100 3.08 7.08 0.35
N ALA A 101 2.78 5.82 0.03
CA ALA A 101 1.42 5.30 0.09
C ALA A 101 0.87 5.26 1.52
N ALA A 102 1.68 4.87 2.51
CA ALA A 102 1.28 4.86 3.91
C ALA A 102 0.87 6.25 4.42
N LEU A 103 1.53 7.32 3.96
CA LEU A 103 1.15 8.70 4.29
C LEU A 103 -0.29 9.04 3.87
N THR A 104 -0.82 8.42 2.81
CA THR A 104 -2.19 8.70 2.33
C THR A 104 -3.28 8.17 3.25
N ALA A 105 -2.93 7.30 4.20
CA ALA A 105 -3.85 6.74 5.19
C ALA A 105 -3.77 7.45 6.55
N LEU A 106 -2.85 8.41 6.72
CA LEU A 106 -2.82 9.22 7.92
C LEU A 106 -4.02 10.18 7.91
N PRO A 107 -4.65 10.42 9.08
CA PRO A 107 -5.66 11.47 9.21
C PRO A 107 -5.06 12.80 8.73
N ALA A 108 -5.85 13.58 7.99
CA ALA A 108 -5.49 14.97 7.77
C ALA A 108 -5.28 15.62 9.14
N ALA A 109 -4.12 16.25 9.36
CA ALA A 109 -3.85 16.93 10.62
C ALA A 109 -5.03 17.86 10.91
N SER A 110 -5.76 17.56 11.98
CA SER A 110 -6.90 18.36 12.40
C SER A 110 -6.36 19.75 12.72
N THR A 111 -6.68 20.73 11.87
CA THR A 111 -6.54 22.15 12.19
C THR A 111 -7.52 22.46 13.31
N THR A 112 -7.14 22.08 14.54
CA THR A 112 -7.79 22.54 15.75
C THR A 112 -6.94 23.70 16.21
N ASP A 113 -7.35 24.91 15.84
CA ASP A 113 -6.73 26.16 16.24
C ASP A 113 -6.54 26.20 17.76
N PRO A 114 -5.34 26.50 18.27
CA PRO A 114 -5.15 26.79 19.69
C PRO A 114 -5.47 28.27 19.90
N ASN A 115 -6.74 28.63 19.94
CA ASN A 115 -7.12 29.94 20.46
C ASN A 115 -8.46 29.87 21.21
N PRO A 116 -8.44 29.64 22.53
CA PRO A 116 -9.60 29.92 23.37
C PRO A 116 -9.66 31.44 23.60
N LEU A 117 -10.82 32.03 23.30
CA LEU A 117 -11.22 33.35 23.79
C LEU A 117 -11.18 33.41 25.32
#